data_AF-A0A816GLV4-F1
#
_entry.id   AF-A0A816GLV4-F1
#
_cell.length_a   1.000
_cell.length_b   1.000
_cell.length_c   1.000
_cell.angle_alpha   90.00
_cell.angle_beta   90.00
_cell.angle_gamma   90.00
#
_symmetry.space_group_name_H-M   'P 1'
#
loop_
_entity.id
_entity.type
_entity.pdbx_description
1 polymer ?
#
loop_
_entity_poly.entity_id
_entity_poly.type
_entity_poly.pdbx_seq_one_letter_code
_entity_poly.pdbx_strand_id
1 'polypeptide(L)'
;FYMPPSKSSKKAKESKTNGKSSLTSDSLRDKCLKGLCDILRSSIKSLWDSSIIDQQFVKCVTKPCYHLLCREDISKNPIVKENLPLIFIIMIHEFEHAPEASIQFIQAVKHYDNNSSLLTTVLNSLLLDYQDTSLAIQLLKEICQTNFVDTQVHNASAKTMATFIIDMARLDPHIIQTHFHQIDDLLKVESHHIRVAALTALCS
;
A
#
# COMPACT_ATOMS: atom_id res chain seq x y z
N PHE A 1 16.81 -48.65 54.19
CA PHE A 1 17.72 -49.48 53.37
C PHE A 1 16.96 -49.94 52.13
N TYR A 2 17.57 -49.75 50.95
CA TYR A 2 17.28 -50.37 49.65
C TYR A 2 15.99 -49.98 48.85
N MET A 3 16.16 -49.11 47.85
CA MET A 3 15.61 -49.30 46.48
C MET A 3 16.68 -50.06 45.65
N PRO A 4 16.47 -50.65 44.44
CA PRO A 4 15.47 -50.41 43.35
C PRO A 4 15.05 -51.76 42.64
N PRO A 5 14.75 -51.95 41.31
CA PRO A 5 14.53 -51.04 40.15
C PRO A 5 13.42 -51.38 39.09
N SER A 6 12.90 -50.31 38.46
CA SER A 6 12.78 -50.05 36.99
C SER A 6 11.68 -50.62 36.05
N LYS A 7 11.33 -49.72 35.10
CA LYS A 7 10.90 -49.88 33.68
C LYS A 7 9.40 -49.97 33.31
N SER A 8 8.88 -48.79 32.94
CA SER A 8 8.25 -48.44 31.64
C SER A 8 7.44 -49.51 30.88
N SER A 9 6.18 -49.20 30.55
CA SER A 9 5.73 -48.91 29.15
C SER A 9 4.20 -49.01 28.96
N LYS A 10 3.67 -48.07 28.17
CA LYS A 10 2.45 -48.11 27.33
C LYS A 10 1.08 -48.05 28.03
N LYS A 11 0.49 -46.85 28.02
CA LYS A 11 -0.96 -46.71 27.77
C LYS A 11 -1.20 -45.90 26.51
N ALA A 12 -2.02 -46.50 25.66
CA ALA A 12 -2.37 -46.06 24.33
C ALA A 12 -3.27 -44.82 24.34
N LYS A 13 -3.05 -44.02 23.29
CA LYS A 13 -3.96 -43.16 22.55
C LYS A 13 -5.45 -43.48 22.76
N GLU A 14 -6.24 -42.47 23.10
CA GLU A 14 -7.43 -42.04 22.35
C GLU A 14 -8.07 -40.83 23.05
N SER A 15 -7.91 -39.65 22.45
CA SER A 15 -8.89 -38.58 22.61
C SER A 15 -9.33 -38.13 21.22
N LYS A 16 -10.54 -38.56 20.89
CA LYS A 16 -11.29 -38.18 19.69
C LYS A 16 -11.43 -36.66 19.63
N THR A 17 -10.99 -36.12 18.50
CA THR A 17 -11.66 -35.10 17.71
C THR A 17 -12.95 -34.54 18.31
N ASN A 18 -12.93 -33.26 18.67
CA ASN A 18 -14.10 -32.42 18.46
C ASN A 18 -13.68 -31.09 17.85
N GLY A 19 -14.13 -30.89 16.62
CA GLY A 19 -13.80 -29.77 15.76
C GLY A 19 -14.36 -28.46 16.30
N LYS A 20 -13.44 -27.54 16.54
CA LYS A 20 -13.57 -26.11 16.32
C LYS A 20 -12.13 -25.66 16.23
N SER A 21 -11.55 -25.71 15.03
CA SER A 21 -10.33 -24.94 14.77
C SER A 21 -10.72 -23.50 15.02
N SER A 22 -10.41 -23.00 16.22
CA SER A 22 -10.55 -21.59 16.55
C SER A 22 -9.67 -20.87 15.54
N LEU A 23 -10.30 -20.39 14.48
CA LEU A 23 -9.69 -19.53 13.50
C LEU A 23 -9.25 -18.30 14.28
N THR A 24 -7.94 -18.17 14.54
CA THR A 24 -7.41 -16.95 15.12
C THR A 24 -7.73 -15.81 14.17
N SER A 25 -8.09 -14.64 14.71
CA SER A 25 -8.48 -13.48 13.90
C SER A 25 -7.42 -13.15 12.81
N ASP A 26 -6.14 -13.38 13.11
CA ASP A 26 -5.04 -13.23 12.17
C ASP A 26 -5.11 -14.23 11.01
N SER A 27 -5.41 -15.50 11.29
CA SER A 27 -5.54 -16.52 10.24
C SER A 27 -6.73 -16.27 9.31
N LEU A 28 -7.79 -15.64 9.81
CA LEU A 28 -8.94 -15.22 9.00
C LEU A 28 -8.59 -14.07 8.09
N ARG A 29 -7.96 -13.01 8.64
CA ARG A 29 -7.48 -11.87 7.84
C ARG A 29 -6.63 -12.35 6.67
N ASP A 30 -5.67 -13.21 6.95
CA ASP A 30 -4.70 -13.68 5.96
C ASP A 30 -5.38 -14.51 4.84
N LYS A 31 -6.38 -15.33 5.19
CA LYS A 31 -7.21 -16.06 4.23
C LYS A 31 -8.11 -15.13 3.41
N CYS A 32 -8.75 -14.16 4.06
CA CYS A 32 -9.61 -13.19 3.39
C CYS A 32 -8.81 -12.33 2.40
N LEU A 33 -7.61 -11.89 2.78
CA LEU A 33 -6.77 -11.06 1.92
C LEU A 33 -6.31 -11.83 0.67
N LYS A 34 -5.89 -13.09 0.83
CA LYS A 34 -5.54 -13.96 -0.30
C LYS A 34 -6.73 -14.24 -1.21
N GLY A 35 -7.87 -14.63 -0.63
CA GLY A 35 -9.09 -14.87 -1.40
C GLY A 35 -9.56 -13.61 -2.14
N LEU A 36 -9.44 -12.43 -1.52
CA LEU A 36 -9.76 -11.16 -2.16
C LEU A 36 -8.82 -10.87 -3.34
N CYS A 37 -7.50 -11.07 -3.19
CA CYS A 37 -6.55 -10.99 -4.31
C CYS A 37 -6.93 -11.92 -5.46
N ASP A 38 -7.25 -13.17 -5.16
CA ASP A 38 -7.57 -14.19 -6.17
C ASP A 38 -8.85 -13.82 -6.94
N ILE A 39 -9.86 -13.31 -6.23
CA ILE A 39 -11.12 -12.82 -6.82
C ILE A 39 -10.87 -11.58 -7.69
N LEU A 40 -10.03 -10.65 -7.26
CA LEU A 40 -9.74 -9.44 -8.03
C LEU A 40 -8.96 -9.77 -9.31
N ARG A 41 -8.07 -10.76 -9.27
CA ARG A 41 -7.30 -11.22 -10.43
C ARG A 41 -8.12 -11.98 -11.46
N SER A 42 -9.27 -12.55 -11.12
CA SER A 42 -10.08 -13.35 -12.06
C SER A 42 -10.92 -12.51 -13.03
N SER A 43 -10.52 -11.26 -13.30
CA SER A 43 -11.24 -10.29 -14.13
C SER A 43 -12.69 -10.10 -13.69
N ILE A 44 -12.86 -9.72 -12.42
CA ILE A 44 -14.18 -9.49 -11.83
C ILE A 44 -14.98 -8.40 -12.56
N LYS A 45 -14.30 -7.48 -13.26
CA LYS A 45 -14.93 -6.49 -14.15
C LYS A 45 -15.92 -7.09 -15.15
N SER A 46 -15.68 -8.30 -15.62
CA SER A 46 -16.59 -9.00 -16.54
C SER A 46 -17.98 -9.29 -15.96
N LEU A 47 -18.15 -9.19 -14.63
CA LEU A 47 -19.44 -9.38 -13.96
C LEU A 47 -20.37 -8.16 -14.08
N TRP A 48 -19.85 -7.00 -14.51
CA TRP A 48 -20.66 -5.79 -14.70
C TRP A 48 -20.81 -5.49 -16.20
N ASP A 49 -22.04 -5.56 -16.69
CA ASP A 49 -22.40 -5.17 -18.06
C ASP A 49 -22.38 -3.64 -18.27
N SER A 50 -22.24 -2.87 -17.19
CA SER A 50 -22.20 -1.41 -17.22
C SER A 50 -20.75 -0.92 -17.28
N SER A 51 -20.47 0.01 -18.18
CA SER A 51 -19.20 0.76 -18.23
C SER A 51 -18.91 1.58 -16.96
N ILE A 52 -19.86 1.63 -16.01
CA ILE A 52 -19.76 2.41 -14.78
C ILE A 52 -19.26 1.50 -13.66
N ILE A 53 -18.09 1.83 -13.12
CA ILE A 53 -17.52 1.16 -11.96
C ILE A 53 -18.40 1.40 -10.73
N ASP A 54 -18.81 0.32 -10.05
CA ASP A 54 -19.54 0.42 -8.80
C ASP A 54 -18.64 0.95 -7.67
N GLN A 55 -18.85 2.22 -7.32
CA GLN A 55 -18.11 2.90 -6.26
C GLN A 55 -18.31 2.26 -4.88
N GLN A 56 -19.44 1.56 -4.64
CA GLN A 56 -19.65 0.84 -3.38
C GLN A 56 -18.77 -0.40 -3.30
N PHE A 57 -18.58 -1.10 -4.42
CA PHE A 57 -17.63 -2.21 -4.50
C PHE A 57 -16.20 -1.73 -4.22
N VAL A 58 -15.76 -0.66 -4.91
CA VAL A 58 -14.42 -0.09 -4.69
C VAL A 58 -14.19 0.27 -3.22
N LYS A 59 -15.16 0.95 -2.59
CA LYS A 59 -15.08 1.30 -1.16
C LYS A 59 -15.08 0.07 -0.25
N CYS A 60 -15.88 -0.95 -0.55
CA CYS A 60 -15.93 -2.18 0.22
C CYS A 60 -14.57 -2.89 0.26
N VAL A 61 -13.87 -2.90 -0.87
CA VAL A 61 -12.53 -3.51 -1.00
C VAL A 61 -11.44 -2.62 -0.39
N THR A 62 -11.43 -1.32 -0.71
CA THR A 62 -10.31 -0.42 -0.37
C THR A 62 -10.32 0.04 1.08
N LYS A 63 -11.48 0.26 1.69
CA LYS A 63 -11.60 0.71 3.09
C LYS A 63 -10.87 -0.20 4.09
N PRO A 64 -11.07 -1.54 4.10
CA PRO A 64 -10.29 -2.41 4.99
C PRO A 64 -8.81 -2.43 4.64
N CYS A 65 -8.44 -2.27 3.36
CA CYS A 65 -7.04 -2.19 2.93
C CYS A 65 -6.31 -0.97 3.51
N TYR A 66 -6.95 0.20 3.53
CA TYR A 66 -6.40 1.38 4.20
C TYR A 66 -6.27 1.20 5.71
N HIS A 67 -7.25 0.54 6.34
CA HIS A 67 -7.14 0.21 7.76
C HIS A 67 -5.95 -0.73 8.05
N LEU A 68 -5.63 -1.66 7.15
CA LEU A 68 -4.45 -2.51 7.26
C LEU A 68 -3.15 -1.73 7.04
N LEU A 69 -3.14 -0.79 6.09
CA LEU A 69 -2.00 0.08 5.79
C LEU A 69 -1.58 0.91 7.01
N CYS A 70 -2.54 1.42 7.79
CA CYS A 70 -2.27 2.26 8.96
C CYS A 70 -1.82 1.47 10.22
N ARG A 71 -1.77 0.14 10.16
CA ARG A 71 -1.51 -0.72 11.33
C ARG A 71 -0.12 -1.35 11.28
N GLU A 72 0.83 -0.79 12.01
CA GLU A 72 2.23 -1.26 12.03
C GLU A 72 2.43 -2.69 12.53
N ASP A 73 1.56 -3.14 13.45
CA ASP A 73 1.55 -4.50 13.97
C ASP A 73 1.21 -5.52 12.88
N ILE A 74 0.35 -5.12 11.93
CA ILE A 74 -0.14 -5.97 10.85
C ILE A 74 0.67 -5.77 9.55
N SER A 75 1.16 -4.57 9.27
CA SER A 75 1.91 -4.27 8.03
C SER A 75 3.22 -5.06 7.91
N LYS A 76 3.72 -5.62 9.03
CA LYS A 76 4.88 -6.51 9.06
C LYS A 76 4.55 -7.96 8.69
N ASN A 77 3.27 -8.35 8.69
CA ASN A 77 2.84 -9.70 8.32
C ASN A 77 3.22 -9.97 6.85
N PRO A 78 3.88 -11.10 6.55
CA PRO A 78 4.35 -11.41 5.19
C PRO A 78 3.20 -11.53 4.18
N ILE A 79 2.06 -12.08 4.58
CA ILE A 79 0.88 -12.22 3.73
C ILE A 79 0.32 -10.84 3.39
N VAL A 80 0.29 -9.92 4.35
CA VAL A 80 -0.15 -8.54 4.12
C VAL A 80 0.82 -7.82 3.19
N LYS A 81 2.13 -7.91 3.43
CA LYS A 81 3.16 -7.30 2.57
C LYS A 81 3.12 -7.79 1.13
N GLU A 82 2.80 -9.07 0.94
CA GLU A 82 2.72 -9.67 -0.39
C GLU A 82 1.42 -9.27 -1.11
N ASN A 83 0.28 -9.29 -0.41
CA ASN A 83 -1.04 -9.20 -1.05
C ASN A 83 -1.63 -7.78 -1.09
N LEU A 84 -1.34 -6.95 -0.09
CA LEU A 84 -1.90 -5.60 -0.02
C LEU A 84 -1.48 -4.70 -1.21
N PRO A 85 -0.20 -4.69 -1.66
CA PRO A 85 0.19 -3.93 -2.84
C PRO A 85 -0.58 -4.37 -4.10
N LEU A 86 -0.78 -5.68 -4.27
CA LEU A 86 -1.48 -6.24 -5.44
C LEU A 86 -2.93 -5.77 -5.52
N ILE A 87 -3.62 -5.71 -4.38
CA ILE A 87 -4.99 -5.19 -4.33
C ILE A 87 -5.01 -3.73 -4.76
N PHE A 88 -4.10 -2.90 -4.24
CA PHE A 88 -4.04 -1.49 -4.63
C PHE A 88 -3.75 -1.31 -6.12
N ILE A 89 -2.80 -2.09 -6.67
CA ILE A 89 -2.49 -2.06 -8.10
C ILE A 89 -3.74 -2.33 -8.93
N ILE A 90 -4.50 -3.40 -8.62
CA ILE A 90 -5.73 -3.74 -9.36
C ILE A 90 -6.80 -2.64 -9.17
N MET A 91 -7.03 -2.17 -7.93
CA MET A 91 -8.01 -1.11 -7.67
C MET A 91 -7.70 0.18 -8.42
N ILE A 92 -6.42 0.53 -8.55
CA ILE A 92 -6.01 1.74 -9.27
C ILE A 92 -6.12 1.54 -10.78
N HIS A 93 -5.51 0.47 -11.29
CA HIS A 93 -5.41 0.22 -12.73
C HIS A 93 -6.75 -0.11 -13.37
N GLU A 94 -7.54 -0.92 -12.68
CA GLU A 94 -8.82 -1.37 -13.21
C GLU A 94 -9.99 -0.51 -12.69
N PHE A 95 -10.00 -0.11 -11.43
CA PHE A 95 -11.20 0.50 -10.83
C PHE A 95 -11.11 2.02 -10.65
N GLU A 96 -10.22 2.69 -11.39
CA GLU A 96 -10.05 4.15 -11.42
C GLU A 96 -9.84 4.77 -10.03
N HIS A 97 -9.26 4.01 -9.10
CA HIS A 97 -9.12 4.41 -7.70
C HIS A 97 -7.92 5.34 -7.42
N ALA A 98 -7.21 5.79 -8.45
CA ALA A 98 -6.00 6.61 -8.31
C ALA A 98 -6.20 7.90 -7.47
N PRO A 99 -7.27 8.71 -7.65
CA PRO A 99 -7.42 9.98 -6.93
C PRO A 99 -7.63 9.82 -5.42
N GLU A 100 -8.47 8.86 -5.00
CA GLU A 100 -8.65 8.60 -3.57
C GLU A 100 -7.41 7.90 -2.99
N ALA A 101 -6.76 7.02 -3.77
CA ALA A 101 -5.54 6.35 -3.33
C ALA A 101 -4.39 7.32 -3.08
N SER A 102 -4.20 8.34 -3.91
CA SER A 102 -3.13 9.34 -3.70
C SER A 102 -3.33 10.10 -2.38
N ILE A 103 -4.56 10.53 -2.08
CA ILE A 103 -4.89 11.21 -0.83
C ILE A 103 -4.56 10.32 0.37
N GLN A 104 -5.05 9.08 0.37
CA GLN A 104 -4.85 8.14 1.48
C GLN A 104 -3.37 7.76 1.65
N PHE A 105 -2.62 7.62 0.54
CA PHE A 105 -1.19 7.34 0.57
C PHE A 105 -0.37 8.52 1.11
N ILE A 106 -0.67 9.75 0.69
CA ILE A 106 0.00 10.94 1.22
C ILE A 106 -0.32 11.13 2.71
N GLN A 107 -1.56 10.90 3.12
CA GLN A 107 -1.93 10.87 4.55
C GLN A 107 -1.16 9.79 5.30
N ALA A 108 -1.03 8.59 4.73
CA ALA A 108 -0.28 7.52 5.36
C ALA A 108 1.20 7.88 5.54
N VAL A 109 1.82 8.57 4.58
CA VAL A 109 3.22 9.05 4.68
C VAL A 109 3.38 10.18 5.71
N LYS A 110 2.37 11.03 5.88
CA LYS A 110 2.37 12.10 6.89
C LYS A 110 2.32 11.55 8.31
N HIS A 111 1.53 10.49 8.53
CA HIS A 111 1.25 9.98 9.88
C HIS A 111 1.99 8.70 10.28
N TYR A 112 2.52 7.93 9.32
CA TYR A 112 3.13 6.63 9.58
C TYR A 112 4.43 6.43 8.79
N ASP A 113 5.54 6.34 9.51
CA ASP A 113 6.89 6.27 8.90
C ASP A 113 7.14 4.99 8.07
N ASN A 114 6.42 3.91 8.36
CA ASN A 114 6.68 2.58 7.79
C ASN A 114 6.03 2.30 6.43
N ASN A 115 5.20 3.21 5.90
CA ASN A 115 4.35 2.94 4.73
C ASN A 115 5.02 3.23 3.38
N SER A 116 6.19 3.87 3.37
CA SER A 116 6.93 4.21 2.15
C SER A 116 7.18 3.00 1.23
N SER A 117 7.54 1.85 1.81
CA SER A 117 7.87 0.64 1.04
C SER A 117 6.71 0.11 0.19
N LEU A 118 5.49 0.06 0.75
CA LEU A 118 4.31 -0.41 0.01
C LEU A 118 3.99 0.53 -1.14
N LEU A 119 4.02 1.84 -0.90
CA LEU A 119 3.74 2.86 -1.90
C LEU A 119 4.77 2.79 -3.05
N THR A 120 6.06 2.64 -2.74
CA THR A 120 7.10 2.42 -3.76
C THR A 120 6.80 1.18 -4.59
N THR A 121 6.42 0.06 -3.97
CA THR A 121 6.08 -1.17 -4.70
C THR A 121 4.89 -0.95 -5.64
N VAL A 122 3.80 -0.34 -5.15
CA VAL A 122 2.60 -0.06 -5.96
C VAL A 122 2.93 0.87 -7.11
N LEU A 123 3.62 1.98 -6.85
CA LEU A 123 3.99 2.98 -7.85
C LEU A 123 4.88 2.40 -8.94
N ASN A 124 5.93 1.65 -8.55
CA ASN A 124 6.85 1.05 -9.51
C ASN A 124 6.15 0.01 -10.37
N SER A 125 5.31 -0.85 -9.80
CA SER A 125 4.57 -1.83 -10.60
C SER A 125 3.61 -1.16 -11.58
N LEU A 126 2.85 -0.15 -11.15
CA LEU A 126 1.96 0.58 -12.08
C LEU A 126 2.72 1.19 -13.25
N LEU A 127 3.85 1.87 -12.99
CA LEU A 127 4.64 2.52 -14.03
C LEU A 127 5.37 1.53 -14.94
N LEU A 128 6.01 0.50 -14.37
CA LEU A 128 6.88 -0.41 -15.11
C LEU A 128 6.15 -1.61 -15.71
N ASP A 129 5.23 -2.21 -14.96
CA ASP A 129 4.55 -3.45 -15.36
C ASP A 129 3.25 -3.14 -16.13
N TYR A 130 2.52 -2.09 -15.75
CA TYR A 130 1.21 -1.74 -16.33
C TYR A 130 1.24 -0.50 -17.25
N GLN A 131 2.36 0.24 -17.30
CA GLN A 131 2.49 1.50 -18.03
C GLN A 131 1.38 2.52 -17.68
N ASP A 132 0.93 2.47 -16.42
CA ASP A 132 -0.16 3.28 -15.89
C ASP A 132 0.41 4.43 -15.03
N THR A 133 0.28 5.66 -15.53
CA THR A 133 0.76 6.87 -14.86
C THR A 133 -0.26 7.51 -13.94
N SER A 134 -1.48 6.97 -13.83
CA SER A 134 -2.60 7.58 -13.10
C SER A 134 -2.26 7.87 -11.64
N LEU A 135 -1.70 6.90 -10.92
CA LEU A 135 -1.29 7.10 -9.53
C LEU A 135 -0.17 8.12 -9.40
N ALA A 136 0.85 8.05 -10.26
CA ALA A 136 1.99 8.95 -10.21
C ALA A 136 1.56 10.42 -10.40
N ILE A 137 0.69 10.67 -11.38
CA ILE A 137 0.12 12.00 -11.63
C ILE A 137 -0.68 12.48 -10.41
N GLN A 138 -1.51 11.63 -9.83
CA GLN A 138 -2.32 12.04 -8.66
C GLN A 138 -1.47 12.24 -7.41
N LEU A 139 -0.47 11.40 -7.16
CA LEU A 139 0.49 11.59 -6.07
C LEU A 139 1.26 12.91 -6.23
N LEU A 140 1.73 13.22 -7.43
CA LEU A 140 2.42 14.48 -7.69
C LEU A 140 1.52 15.68 -7.37
N LYS A 141 0.25 15.65 -7.81
CA LYS A 141 -0.73 16.70 -7.51
C LYS A 141 -0.96 16.86 -6.00
N GLU A 142 -1.14 15.75 -5.28
CA GLU A 142 -1.32 15.77 -3.81
C GLU A 142 -0.08 16.30 -3.08
N ILE A 143 1.13 15.99 -3.56
CA ILE A 143 2.38 16.53 -3.03
C ILE A 143 2.47 18.04 -3.29
N CYS A 144 2.17 18.49 -4.52
CA CYS A 144 2.15 19.92 -4.88
C CYS A 144 1.13 20.72 -4.08
N GLN A 145 0.02 20.11 -3.66
CA GLN A 145 -1.01 20.75 -2.83
C GLN A 145 -0.73 20.64 -1.32
N THR A 146 0.29 19.89 -0.92
CA THR A 146 0.61 19.71 0.50
C THR A 146 1.20 21.00 1.09
N ASN A 147 0.63 21.46 2.20
CA ASN A 147 1.21 22.54 2.98
C ASN A 147 2.35 22.01 3.84
N PHE A 148 3.60 22.29 3.43
CA PHE A 148 4.80 21.84 4.14
C PHE A 148 5.18 22.71 5.36
N VAL A 149 4.40 23.76 5.65
CA VAL A 149 4.53 24.55 6.89
C VAL A 149 3.70 23.90 8.02
N ASP A 150 2.78 23.00 7.68
CA ASP A 150 1.96 22.28 8.66
C ASP A 150 2.82 21.40 9.57
N THR A 151 2.58 21.47 10.88
CA THR A 151 3.28 20.69 11.90
C THR A 151 3.07 19.18 11.76
N GLN A 152 2.03 18.77 11.02
CA GLN A 152 1.76 17.38 10.67
C GLN A 152 2.70 16.81 9.59
N VAL A 153 3.43 17.66 8.86
CA VAL A 153 4.41 17.20 7.87
C VAL A 153 5.78 17.13 8.52
N HIS A 154 6.12 15.95 9.03
CA HIS A 154 7.43 15.72 9.60
C HIS A 154 8.54 15.73 8.53
N ASN A 155 9.76 16.04 8.95
CA ASN A 155 10.93 16.06 8.06
C ASN A 155 11.15 14.70 7.34
N ALA A 156 10.85 13.59 8.02
CA ALA A 156 10.88 12.25 7.43
C ALA A 156 9.85 12.09 6.30
N SER A 157 8.60 12.52 6.52
CA SER A 157 7.54 12.50 5.51
C SER A 157 7.90 13.35 4.28
N ALA A 158 8.43 14.56 4.50
CA ALA A 158 8.89 15.42 3.42
C ALA A 158 10.04 14.79 2.61
N LYS A 159 10.96 14.08 3.28
CA LYS A 159 12.02 13.31 2.62
C LYS A 159 11.46 12.15 1.80
N THR A 160 10.47 11.42 2.31
CA THR A 160 9.82 10.33 1.56
C THR A 160 9.10 10.86 0.31
N MET A 161 8.36 11.97 0.43
CA MET A 161 7.72 12.62 -0.73
C MET A 161 8.75 13.11 -1.75
N ALA A 162 9.85 13.69 -1.29
CA ALA A 162 10.98 14.08 -2.14
C ALA A 162 11.54 12.89 -2.94
N THR A 163 11.70 11.73 -2.30
CA THR A 163 12.11 10.49 -3.00
C THR A 163 11.10 10.10 -4.07
N PHE A 164 9.79 10.15 -3.79
CA PHE A 164 8.77 9.84 -4.79
C PHE A 164 8.81 10.78 -5.99
N ILE A 165 9.01 12.08 -5.79
CA ILE A 165 9.16 13.05 -6.90
C ILE A 165 10.32 12.62 -7.82
N ILE A 166 11.48 12.30 -7.22
CA ILE A 166 12.67 11.89 -7.98
C ILE A 166 12.43 10.54 -8.69
N ASP A 167 11.81 9.58 -8.01
CA ASP A 167 11.52 8.27 -8.61
C ASP A 167 10.55 8.40 -9.79
N MET A 168 9.49 9.20 -9.66
CA MET A 168 8.56 9.47 -10.76
C MET A 168 9.28 10.13 -11.95
N ALA A 169 10.13 11.12 -11.70
CA ALA A 169 10.91 11.79 -12.73
C ALA A 169 11.88 10.84 -13.46
N ARG A 170 12.52 9.93 -12.72
CA ARG A 170 13.43 8.93 -13.29
C ARG A 170 12.69 7.87 -14.12
N LEU A 171 11.52 7.43 -13.65
CA LEU A 171 10.77 6.35 -14.28
C LEU A 171 10.00 6.83 -15.51
N ASP A 172 9.41 8.03 -15.45
CA ASP A 172 8.72 8.66 -16.57
C ASP A 172 8.83 10.20 -16.50
N PRO A 173 9.81 10.80 -17.20
CA PRO A 173 10.01 12.25 -17.23
C PRO A 173 8.81 13.03 -17.79
N HIS A 174 7.94 12.41 -18.60
CA HIS A 174 6.78 13.10 -19.17
C HIS A 174 5.78 13.54 -18.09
N ILE A 175 5.73 12.83 -16.96
CA ILE A 175 4.89 13.20 -15.81
C ILE A 175 5.30 14.58 -15.29
N ILE A 176 6.61 14.83 -15.21
CA ILE A 176 7.17 16.11 -14.74
C ILE A 176 6.91 17.21 -15.76
N GLN A 177 7.17 16.95 -17.05
CA GLN A 177 6.99 17.92 -18.12
C GLN A 177 5.55 18.43 -18.21
N THR A 178 4.57 17.53 -18.07
CA THR A 178 3.15 17.86 -18.13
C THR A 178 2.65 18.65 -16.90
N HIS A 179 3.37 18.59 -15.78
CA HIS A 179 3.01 19.26 -14.53
C HIS A 179 4.07 20.29 -14.09
N PHE A 180 4.89 20.78 -15.03
CA PHE A 180 6.03 21.66 -14.76
C PHE A 180 5.68 22.84 -13.83
N HIS A 181 4.58 23.54 -14.10
CA HIS A 181 4.16 24.69 -13.29
C HIS A 181 3.90 24.33 -11.83
N GLN A 182 3.32 23.16 -11.56
CA GLN A 182 3.05 22.72 -10.18
C GLN A 182 4.33 22.34 -9.45
N ILE A 183 5.35 21.86 -10.19
CA ILE A 183 6.66 21.52 -9.63
C ILE A 183 7.51 22.77 -9.40
N ASP A 184 7.41 23.79 -10.25
CA ASP A 184 8.07 25.08 -10.02
C ASP A 184 7.68 25.70 -8.67
N ASP A 185 6.40 25.59 -8.30
CA ASP A 185 5.93 26.08 -7.02
C ASP A 185 6.56 25.35 -5.81
N LEU A 186 6.97 24.09 -5.99
CA LEU A 186 7.71 23.34 -4.96
C LEU A 186 9.11 23.92 -4.69
N LEU A 187 9.70 24.68 -5.63
CA LEU A 187 10.98 25.37 -5.42
C LEU A 187 10.89 26.47 -4.36
N LYS A 188 9.68 26.97 -4.08
CA LYS A 188 9.42 28.07 -3.15
C LYS A 188 9.07 27.58 -1.74
N VAL A 189 8.90 26.27 -1.56
CA VAL A 189 8.50 25.63 -0.30
C VAL A 189 9.65 25.64 0.72
N GLU A 190 9.36 25.73 2.02
CA GLU A 190 10.36 25.79 3.10
C GLU A 190 11.21 24.52 3.26
N SER A 191 10.65 23.34 2.97
CA SER A 191 11.36 22.07 3.05
C SER A 191 12.47 21.97 2.01
N HIS A 192 13.73 21.89 2.47
CA HIS A 192 14.88 21.75 1.59
C HIS A 192 14.86 20.43 0.79
N HIS A 193 14.36 19.33 1.37
CA HIS A 193 14.23 18.05 0.69
C HIS A 193 13.34 18.17 -0.56
N ILE A 194 12.20 18.85 -0.43
CA ILE A 194 11.24 19.05 -1.51
C ILE A 194 11.82 19.95 -2.60
N ARG A 195 12.48 21.07 -2.22
CA ARG A 195 13.15 21.95 -3.20
C ARG A 195 14.22 21.21 -4.01
N VAL A 196 15.05 20.41 -3.35
CA VAL A 196 16.10 19.62 -4.03
C VAL A 196 15.49 18.57 -4.95
N ALA A 197 14.41 17.90 -4.53
CA ALA A 197 13.72 16.93 -5.37
C ALA A 197 13.06 17.57 -6.59
N ALA A 198 12.41 18.73 -6.42
CA ALA A 198 11.84 19.50 -7.52
C ALA A 198 12.92 19.92 -8.52
N LEU A 199 14.05 20.49 -8.07
CA LEU A 199 15.18 20.81 -8.95
C LEU A 199 15.72 19.57 -9.69
N THR A 200 15.85 18.45 -8.99
CA THR A 200 16.35 17.20 -9.57
C THR A 200 15.40 16.70 -10.66
N ALA A 201 14.10 16.68 -10.37
CA ALA A 201 13.07 16.24 -11.31
C ALA A 201 12.92 17.16 -12.53
N LEU A 202 13.13 18.46 -12.37
CA LEU A 202 13.09 19.41 -13.49
C LEU A 202 14.31 19.29 -14.43
N CYS A 203 15.42 18.74 -13.94
CA CYS A 203 16.66 18.56 -14.70
C CYS A 203 16.80 17.18 -15.35
N SER A 204 15.97 16.21 -14.97
CA SER A 204 15.92 14.85 -15.53
C SER A 204 15.05 14.76 -16.78
#